data_AF-A0A2K0U6C8-F1
#
_entry.id   AF-A0A2K0U6C8-F1
#
_cell.length_a   1.000
_cell.length_b   1.000
_cell.length_c   1.000
_cell.angle_alpha   90.00
_cell.angle_beta   90.00
_cell.angle_gamma   90.00
#
_symmetry.space_group_name_H-M   'P 1'
#
loop_
_entity.id
_entity.type
_entity.pdbx_description
1 polymer ?
#
loop_
_entity_poly.entity_id
_entity_poly.type
_entity_poly.pdbx_seq_one_letter_code
_entity_poly.pdbx_strand_id
1 'polypeptide(L)'
;MVYLPATRHLNGVRLLALDGGGVRGVASLIVLKEIMKRVQQRKGLKEECRPADYFELAAGTSTGGIIGIMLFRLRMTASDAIDQYDIISKEVFSPKIYGWNITRMMPNSLASWINNSKTLVQSSRFDDLSLKRAIDKVVAKYGLDEEDRRLKGDAPLMHPNAGRM
;
A
#
# COMPACT_ATOMS: atom_id res chain seq x y z
N MET A 1 18.32 -12.56 -7.25
CA MET A 1 19.06 -11.34 -6.82
C MET A 1 18.04 -10.21 -6.75
N VAL A 2 17.89 -9.53 -5.60
CA VAL A 2 16.87 -8.46 -5.43
C VAL A 2 17.38 -7.16 -6.04
N TYR A 3 16.50 -6.42 -6.74
CA TYR A 3 16.77 -5.17 -7.43
C TYR A 3 17.61 -4.20 -6.60
N LEU A 4 18.47 -3.45 -7.28
CA LEU A 4 19.24 -2.35 -6.72
C LEU A 4 18.64 -1.04 -7.25
N PRO A 5 18.46 -0.01 -6.41
CA PRO A 5 17.87 1.24 -6.87
C PRO A 5 18.70 1.84 -7.99
N ALA A 6 18.01 2.44 -8.97
CA ALA A 6 18.64 3.07 -10.12
C ALA A 6 19.60 4.21 -9.74
N THR A 7 19.32 4.87 -8.61
CA THR A 7 20.22 5.85 -8.02
C THR A 7 20.82 5.29 -6.75
N ARG A 8 22.06 5.68 -6.44
CA ARG A 8 22.69 5.47 -5.13
C ARG A 8 23.33 6.76 -4.66
N HIS A 9 23.31 7.01 -3.36
CA HIS A 9 24.02 8.14 -2.79
C HIS A 9 25.47 7.73 -2.49
N LEU A 10 26.44 8.57 -2.85
CA LEU A 10 27.87 8.27 -2.69
C LEU A 10 28.26 8.09 -1.21
N ASN A 11 27.58 8.81 -0.32
CA ASN A 11 27.94 8.89 1.10
C ASN A 11 27.06 8.04 2.01
N GLY A 12 26.16 7.21 1.49
CA GLY A 12 25.33 6.36 2.36
C GLY A 12 24.11 5.73 1.71
N VAL A 13 23.45 4.87 2.50
CA VAL A 13 22.22 4.16 2.14
C VAL A 13 21.01 5.02 2.50
N ARG A 14 20.00 5.09 1.61
CA ARG A 14 18.72 5.76 1.85
C ARG A 14 17.65 4.72 2.19
N LEU A 15 17.04 4.91 3.35
CA LEU A 15 16.02 4.03 3.91
C LEU A 15 14.67 4.76 3.92
N LEU A 16 13.59 4.06 3.57
CA LEU A 16 12.23 4.56 3.71
C LEU A 16 11.50 3.78 4.81
N ALA A 17 11.15 4.44 5.90
CA ALA A 17 10.33 3.86 6.97
C ALA A 17 8.88 4.33 6.87
N LEU A 18 7.93 3.40 6.98
CA LEU A 18 6.50 3.65 6.84
C LEU A 18 5.73 3.10 8.04
N ASP A 19 5.19 4.01 8.85
CA ASP A 19 4.41 3.64 10.03
C ASP A 19 3.02 3.09 9.68
N GLY A 20 2.46 2.33 10.62
CA GLY A 20 1.07 1.92 10.60
C GLY A 20 0.13 3.05 10.95
N GLY A 21 -1.04 3.12 10.30
CA GLY A 21 -1.99 4.21 10.54
C GLY A 21 -3.45 3.92 10.19
N GLY A 22 -3.76 2.74 9.66
CA GLY A 22 -5.07 2.47 9.07
C GLY A 22 -5.28 3.37 7.84
N VAL A 23 -6.50 3.85 7.60
CA VAL A 23 -6.82 4.79 6.49
C VAL A 23 -5.88 6.01 6.46
N ARG A 24 -5.35 6.46 7.61
CA ARG A 24 -4.44 7.60 7.71
C ARG A 24 -3.07 7.39 7.05
N GLY A 25 -2.72 6.16 6.67
CA GLY A 25 -1.50 5.86 5.91
C GLY A 25 -1.38 6.64 4.59
N VAL A 26 -2.52 7.13 4.05
CA VAL A 26 -2.53 8.02 2.88
C VAL A 26 -1.74 9.32 3.13
N ALA A 27 -1.66 9.82 4.36
CA ALA A 27 -0.89 11.01 4.68
C ALA A 27 0.61 10.81 4.39
N SER A 28 1.18 9.67 4.77
CA SER A 28 2.58 9.32 4.48
C SER A 28 2.84 9.25 2.97
N LEU A 29 1.87 8.70 2.22
CA LEU A 29 1.95 8.63 0.76
C LEU A 29 1.87 10.02 0.10
N ILE A 30 1.04 10.93 0.60
CA ILE A 30 0.95 12.31 0.09
C ILE A 30 2.28 13.04 0.29
N VAL A 31 2.90 12.91 1.47
CA VAL A 31 4.23 13.48 1.74
C VAL A 31 5.27 12.87 0.80
N LEU A 32 5.27 11.55 0.65
CA LEU A 32 6.20 10.85 -0.24
C LEU A 32 6.01 11.27 -1.71
N LYS A 33 4.78 11.41 -2.19
CA LYS A 33 4.47 11.89 -3.54
C LYS A 33 5.07 13.27 -3.80
N GLU A 34 4.94 14.18 -2.84
CA GLU A 34 5.54 15.51 -2.99
C GLU A 34 7.08 15.46 -2.98
N ILE A 35 7.69 14.58 -2.17
CA ILE A 35 9.14 14.33 -2.24
C ILE A 35 9.54 13.82 -3.64
N MET A 36 8.83 12.81 -4.16
CA MET A 36 9.12 12.24 -5.48
C MET A 36 8.93 13.26 -6.62
N LYS A 37 7.91 14.12 -6.53
CA LYS A 37 7.68 15.22 -7.46
C LYS A 37 8.85 16.21 -7.46
N ARG A 38 9.38 16.58 -6.29
CA ARG A 38 10.56 17.46 -6.20
C ARG A 38 11.81 16.82 -6.79
N VAL A 39 11.98 15.50 -6.61
CA VAL A 39 13.06 14.74 -7.25
C VAL A 39 12.91 14.76 -8.77
N GLN A 40 11.71 14.47 -9.29
CA GLN A 40 11.39 14.50 -10.72
C GLN A 40 11.74 15.86 -11.32
N GLN A 41 11.29 16.95 -10.70
CA GLN A 41 11.55 18.33 -11.14
C GLN A 41 13.05 18.65 -11.16
N ARG A 42 13.76 18.35 -10.07
CA ARG A 42 15.21 18.63 -9.97
C ARG A 42 16.05 17.85 -10.96
N LYS A 43 15.58 16.67 -11.37
CA LYS A 43 16.26 15.80 -12.34
C LYS A 43 15.77 16.00 -13.78
N GLY A 44 14.75 16.83 -14.01
CA GLY A 44 14.18 17.05 -15.34
C GLY A 44 13.54 15.80 -15.94
N LEU A 45 12.97 14.92 -15.11
CA LEU A 45 12.45 13.63 -15.56
C LEU A 45 11.03 13.78 -16.13
N LYS A 46 10.78 13.13 -17.27
CA LYS A 46 9.48 13.17 -17.97
C LYS A 46 8.36 12.47 -17.18
N GLU A 47 8.71 11.41 -16.46
CA GLU A 47 7.77 10.57 -15.73
C GLU A 47 8.02 10.62 -14.22
N GLU A 48 6.98 10.31 -13.45
CA GLU A 48 7.09 10.20 -11.99
C GLU A 48 8.06 9.07 -11.62
N CYS A 49 8.98 9.38 -10.72
CA CYS A 49 9.95 8.42 -10.21
C CYS A 49 9.32 7.45 -9.22
N ARG A 50 9.73 6.19 -9.26
CA ARG A 50 9.32 5.21 -8.24
C ARG A 50 10.23 5.35 -7.01
N PRO A 51 9.68 5.29 -5.78
CA PRO A 51 10.51 5.28 -4.57
C PRO A 51 11.58 4.18 -4.58
N ALA A 52 11.28 3.00 -5.14
CA ALA A 52 12.24 1.90 -5.27
C ALA A 52 13.48 2.21 -6.15
N ASP A 53 13.47 3.30 -6.93
CA ASP A 53 14.64 3.78 -7.69
C ASP A 53 15.58 4.67 -6.86
N TYR A 54 15.12 5.12 -5.69
CA TYR A 54 15.78 6.14 -4.86
C TYR A 54 16.01 5.70 -3.41
N PHE A 55 15.40 4.62 -2.97
CA PHE A 55 15.63 4.07 -1.64
C PHE A 55 16.11 2.64 -1.80
N GLU A 56 17.21 2.31 -1.14
CA GLU A 56 17.82 0.98 -1.20
C GLU A 56 17.03 -0.06 -0.40
N LEU A 57 16.26 0.38 0.59
CA LEU A 57 15.44 -0.48 1.45
C LEU A 57 14.24 0.32 1.98
N ALA A 58 13.09 -0.33 2.05
CA ALA A 58 11.96 0.15 2.83
C ALA A 58 11.66 -0.77 4.01
N ALA A 59 11.09 -0.21 5.07
CA ALA A 59 10.51 -0.96 6.16
C ALA A 59 9.13 -0.39 6.47
N GLY A 60 8.18 -1.23 6.84
CA GLY A 60 6.86 -0.74 7.24
C GLY A 60 6.11 -1.69 8.16
N THR A 61 5.29 -1.11 9.02
CA THR A 61 4.49 -1.85 10.02
C THR A 61 3.00 -1.68 9.72
N SER A 62 2.21 -2.75 9.84
CA SER A 62 0.76 -2.73 9.57
C SER A 62 0.46 -2.18 8.16
N THR A 63 -0.36 -1.14 8.03
CA THR A 63 -0.64 -0.50 6.74
C THR A 63 0.60 0.06 6.05
N GLY A 64 1.63 0.44 6.81
CA GLY A 64 2.92 0.83 6.26
C GLY A 64 3.62 -0.32 5.53
N GLY A 65 3.42 -1.57 5.96
CA GLY A 65 3.89 -2.76 5.26
C GLY A 65 3.17 -2.96 3.92
N ILE A 66 1.84 -2.78 3.89
CA ILE A 66 1.05 -2.81 2.65
C ILE A 66 1.54 -1.74 1.67
N ILE A 67 1.76 -0.52 2.16
CA ILE A 67 2.31 0.58 1.36
C ILE A 67 3.71 0.25 0.85
N GLY A 68 4.57 -0.30 1.70
CA GLY A 68 5.91 -0.75 1.29
C GLY A 68 5.84 -1.78 0.16
N ILE A 69 4.95 -2.77 0.25
CA ILE A 69 4.76 -3.79 -0.79
C ILE A 69 4.35 -3.14 -2.11
N MET A 70 3.40 -2.21 -2.10
CA MET A 70 3.00 -1.47 -3.30
C MET A 70 4.19 -0.74 -3.95
N LEU A 71 4.97 -0.01 -3.14
CA LEU A 71 6.05 0.84 -3.63
C LEU A 71 7.30 0.05 -4.06
N PHE A 72 7.66 -1.02 -3.34
CA PHE A 72 8.93 -1.74 -3.53
C PHE A 72 8.71 -3.09 -4.21
N ARG A 73 7.77 -3.90 -3.71
CA ARG A 73 7.49 -5.22 -4.30
C ARG A 73 6.75 -5.12 -5.63
N LEU A 74 5.83 -4.16 -5.78
CA LEU A 74 5.06 -3.95 -7.01
C LEU A 74 5.56 -2.75 -7.82
N ARG A 75 6.63 -2.09 -7.36
CA ARG A 75 7.33 -1.01 -8.08
C ARG A 75 6.41 0.16 -8.49
N MET A 76 5.37 0.42 -7.71
CA MET A 76 4.45 1.53 -7.98
C MET A 76 5.12 2.89 -7.78
N THR A 77 4.61 3.89 -8.50
CA THR A 77 4.84 5.29 -8.16
C THR A 77 4.10 5.66 -6.86
N ALA A 78 4.41 6.81 -6.28
CA ALA A 78 3.66 7.27 -5.10
C ALA A 78 2.21 7.59 -5.48
N SER A 79 1.96 8.13 -6.69
CA SER A 79 0.61 8.33 -7.22
C SER A 79 -0.17 7.02 -7.37
N ASP A 80 0.41 6.00 -8.02
CA ASP A 80 -0.24 4.69 -8.17
C ASP A 80 -0.60 4.08 -6.81
N ALA A 81 0.31 4.18 -5.84
CA ALA A 81 0.09 3.66 -4.50
C ALA A 81 -1.02 4.42 -3.76
N ILE A 82 -1.18 5.74 -3.96
CA ILE A 82 -2.31 6.51 -3.39
C ILE A 82 -3.63 6.01 -3.96
N ASP A 83 -3.72 5.87 -5.28
CA ASP A 83 -4.95 5.46 -5.95
C ASP A 83 -5.36 4.04 -5.53
N GLN A 84 -4.39 3.12 -5.44
CA GLN A 84 -4.66 1.77 -4.94
C GLN A 84 -4.98 1.75 -3.45
N TYR A 85 -4.30 2.57 -2.64
CA TYR A 85 -4.58 2.63 -1.21
C TYR A 85 -6.00 3.13 -0.92
N ASP A 86 -6.53 4.08 -1.70
CA ASP A 86 -7.91 4.54 -1.59
C ASP A 86 -8.90 3.38 -1.83
N ILE A 87 -8.67 2.57 -2.87
CA ILE A 87 -9.49 1.39 -3.18
C ILE A 87 -9.41 0.34 -2.06
N ILE A 88 -8.20 -0.04 -1.65
CA ILE A 88 -7.98 -1.00 -0.55
C ILE A 88 -8.66 -0.49 0.71
N SER A 89 -8.53 0.82 1.02
CA SER A 89 -9.06 1.40 2.24
C SER A 89 -10.58 1.32 2.29
N LYS A 90 -11.26 1.54 1.17
CA LYS A 90 -12.72 1.39 1.04
C LYS A 90 -13.15 -0.06 1.21
N GLU A 91 -12.39 -1.03 0.69
CA GLU A 91 -12.74 -2.45 0.79
C GLU A 91 -12.47 -3.04 2.18
N VAL A 92 -11.37 -2.63 2.83
CA VAL A 92 -10.87 -3.22 4.07
C VAL A 92 -11.33 -2.46 5.32
N PHE A 93 -11.41 -1.12 5.27
CA PHE A 93 -11.69 -0.29 6.44
C PHE A 93 -13.12 0.27 6.50
N SER A 94 -13.98 0.00 5.50
CA SER A 94 -15.39 0.40 5.58
C SER A 94 -16.14 -0.42 6.65
N PRO A 95 -16.98 0.21 7.50
CA PRO A 95 -17.80 -0.51 8.47
C PRO A 95 -18.76 -1.49 7.78
N LYS A 96 -18.65 -2.79 8.11
CA LYS A 96 -19.52 -3.84 7.57
C LYS A 96 -20.34 -4.49 8.70
N ILE A 97 -21.63 -4.71 8.48
CA ILE A 97 -22.46 -5.60 9.30
C ILE A 97 -22.99 -6.70 8.37
N TYR A 98 -22.70 -7.97 8.68
CA TYR A 98 -23.08 -9.13 7.86
C TYR A 98 -22.68 -8.98 6.37
N GLY A 99 -21.51 -8.38 6.09
CA GLY A 99 -21.03 -8.15 4.73
C GLY A 99 -21.62 -6.94 3.99
N TRP A 100 -22.60 -6.25 4.58
CA TRP A 100 -23.22 -5.05 4.01
C TRP A 100 -22.59 -3.76 4.57
N ASN A 101 -22.39 -2.77 3.69
CA ASN A 101 -21.85 -1.45 4.03
C ASN A 101 -22.94 -0.62 4.74
N ILE A 102 -22.83 -0.47 6.06
CA ILE A 102 -23.86 0.18 6.90
C ILE A 102 -23.86 1.70 6.82
N THR A 103 -22.75 2.30 6.39
CA THR A 103 -22.64 3.75 6.15
C THR A 103 -23.58 4.25 5.05
N ARG A 104 -24.17 3.34 4.26
CA ARG A 104 -25.18 3.67 3.24
C ARG A 104 -26.62 3.68 3.78
N MET A 105 -26.87 3.15 4.98
CA MET A 105 -28.20 3.04 5.58
C MET A 105 -28.41 3.94 6.79
N MET A 106 -27.36 4.50 7.40
CA MET A 106 -27.48 5.30 8.63
C MET A 106 -26.34 6.31 8.81
N PRO A 107 -26.53 7.36 9.64
CA PRO A 107 -25.53 8.40 9.86
C PRO A 107 -24.19 7.87 10.38
N ASN A 108 -23.07 8.48 9.95
CA ASN A 108 -21.69 8.07 10.29
C ASN A 108 -21.42 7.94 11.80
N SER A 109 -22.07 8.77 12.62
CA SER A 109 -21.95 8.74 14.08
C SER A 109 -22.55 7.45 14.68
N LEU A 110 -23.72 7.03 14.18
CA LEU A 110 -24.40 5.81 14.60
C LEU A 110 -23.70 4.56 14.08
N ALA A 111 -23.25 4.59 12.81
CA ALA A 111 -22.50 3.50 12.21
C ALA A 111 -21.18 3.24 12.96
N SER A 112 -20.47 4.30 13.35
CA SER A 112 -19.24 4.19 14.15
C SER A 112 -19.50 3.62 15.55
N TRP A 113 -20.61 4.00 16.19
CA TRP A 113 -21.00 3.47 17.51
C TRP A 113 -21.33 1.98 17.47
N ILE A 114 -22.10 1.51 16.47
CA ILE A 114 -22.43 0.09 16.31
C ILE A 114 -21.19 -0.74 15.95
N ASN A 115 -20.28 -0.19 15.13
CA ASN A 115 -19.03 -0.89 14.83
C ASN A 115 -18.13 -1.02 16.07
N ASN A 116 -18.06 0.03 16.89
CA ASN A 116 -17.35 0.01 18.17
C ASN A 116 -18.05 -0.85 19.26
N SER A 117 -19.32 -1.21 19.10
CA SER A 117 -19.99 -2.16 20.01
C SER A 117 -19.82 -3.62 19.55
N LYS A 118 -19.68 -3.87 18.24
CA LYS A 118 -19.36 -5.20 17.68
C LYS A 118 -17.97 -5.75 18.03
N THR A 119 -17.05 -4.91 18.50
CA THR A 119 -15.76 -5.36 19.07
C THR A 119 -15.89 -6.24 20.31
N LEU A 120 -17.10 -6.39 20.89
CA LEU A 120 -17.37 -7.32 21.99
C LEU A 120 -17.76 -8.73 21.55
N VAL A 121 -18.16 -8.95 20.28
CA VAL A 121 -18.73 -10.22 19.80
C VAL A 121 -17.97 -10.81 18.61
N GLN A 122 -17.18 -10.01 17.89
CA GLN A 122 -16.44 -10.43 16.71
C GLN A 122 -14.93 -10.43 16.98
N SER A 123 -14.28 -11.58 16.79
CA SER A 123 -12.86 -11.82 17.14
C SER A 123 -11.84 -11.07 16.27
N SER A 124 -12.26 -10.44 15.16
CA SER A 124 -11.39 -9.61 14.32
C SER A 124 -12.06 -8.28 13.90
N ARG A 125 -11.34 -7.16 14.08
CA ARG A 125 -11.76 -5.82 13.62
C ARG A 125 -11.74 -5.65 12.10
N PHE A 126 -11.03 -6.54 11.39
CA PHE A 126 -10.86 -6.53 9.95
C PHE A 126 -11.08 -7.94 9.39
N ASP A 127 -11.81 -8.02 8.28
CA ASP A 127 -12.14 -9.26 7.57
C ASP A 127 -10.96 -9.69 6.67
N ASP A 128 -10.43 -10.89 6.88
CA ASP A 128 -9.29 -11.44 6.15
C ASP A 128 -9.61 -11.64 4.66
N LEU A 129 -10.87 -12.00 4.35
CA LEU A 129 -11.36 -12.15 2.98
C LEU A 129 -11.32 -10.84 2.22
N SER A 130 -11.70 -9.73 2.87
CA SER A 130 -11.63 -8.39 2.29
C SER A 130 -10.19 -7.98 1.99
N LEU A 131 -9.26 -8.26 2.90
CA LEU A 131 -7.85 -7.98 2.69
C LEU A 131 -7.25 -8.86 1.58
N LYS A 132 -7.55 -10.16 1.56
CA LYS A 132 -7.10 -11.09 0.52
C LYS A 132 -7.57 -10.64 -0.86
N ARG A 133 -8.86 -10.29 -1.01
CA ARG A 133 -9.41 -9.78 -2.28
C ARG A 133 -8.73 -8.49 -2.73
N ALA A 134 -8.45 -7.59 -1.80
CA ALA A 134 -7.76 -6.34 -2.11
C ALA A 134 -6.32 -6.60 -2.60
N ILE A 135 -5.59 -7.49 -1.93
CA ILE A 135 -4.25 -7.93 -2.35
C ILE A 135 -4.33 -8.59 -3.74
N ASP A 136 -5.26 -9.52 -3.95
CA ASP A 136 -5.40 -10.24 -5.20
C ASP A 136 -5.64 -9.32 -6.39
N LYS A 137 -6.50 -8.31 -6.23
CA LYS A 137 -6.77 -7.29 -7.26
C LYS A 137 -5.52 -6.49 -7.59
N VAL A 138 -4.78 -6.08 -6.56
CA VAL A 138 -3.61 -5.22 -6.73
C VAL A 138 -2.48 -5.99 -7.41
N VAL A 139 -2.19 -7.23 -6.99
CA VAL A 139 -1.15 -8.06 -7.63
C VAL A 139 -1.57 -8.50 -9.04
N ALA A 140 -2.84 -8.80 -9.28
CA ALA A 140 -3.31 -9.11 -10.64
C ALA A 140 -3.06 -7.95 -11.63
N LYS A 141 -3.14 -6.70 -11.16
CA LYS A 141 -2.94 -5.50 -11.99
C LYS A 141 -1.47 -5.08 -12.08
N TYR A 142 -0.74 -5.13 -10.97
CA TYR A 142 0.61 -4.56 -10.85
C TYR A 142 1.71 -5.61 -10.64
N GLY A 143 1.38 -6.90 -10.76
CA GLY A 143 2.36 -7.97 -10.73
C GLY A 143 3.47 -7.75 -11.76
N LEU A 144 4.69 -8.08 -11.34
CA LEU A 144 5.91 -7.73 -12.08
C LEU A 144 6.14 -8.60 -13.31
N ASP A 145 5.51 -9.77 -13.38
CA ASP A 145 5.44 -10.64 -14.55
C ASP A 145 4.09 -11.38 -14.61
N GLU A 146 3.91 -12.20 -15.65
CA GLU A 146 2.66 -12.95 -15.88
C GLU A 146 2.38 -13.99 -14.78
N GLU A 147 3.42 -14.58 -14.19
CA GLU A 147 3.26 -15.54 -13.11
C GLU A 147 2.80 -14.86 -11.82
N ASP A 148 3.39 -13.70 -11.50
CA ASP A 148 3.02 -12.83 -10.39
C ASP A 148 1.53 -12.46 -10.48
N ARG A 149 1.08 -12.02 -11.66
CA ARG A 149 -0.34 -11.66 -11.92
C ARG A 149 -1.27 -12.85 -11.84
N ARG A 150 -0.82 -14.04 -12.27
CA ARG A 150 -1.60 -15.28 -12.21
C ARG A 150 -1.77 -15.78 -10.78
N LEU A 151 -0.69 -15.78 -10.00
CA LEU A 151 -0.66 -16.27 -8.62
C LEU A 151 -1.25 -15.27 -7.62
N LYS A 152 -1.28 -13.98 -7.96
CA LYS A 152 -1.92 -12.92 -7.15
C LYS A 152 -1.36 -12.90 -5.72
N GLY A 153 -2.20 -12.94 -4.69
CA GLY A 153 -1.77 -12.96 -3.30
C GLY A 153 -0.95 -14.19 -2.89
N ASP A 154 -0.96 -15.26 -3.70
CA ASP A 154 -0.15 -16.45 -3.46
C ASP A 154 1.24 -16.37 -4.16
N ALA A 155 1.53 -15.26 -4.85
CA ALA A 155 2.82 -15.05 -5.48
C ALA A 155 3.94 -14.86 -4.44
N PRO A 156 5.19 -15.30 -4.73
CA PRO A 156 6.31 -15.11 -3.82
C PRO A 156 6.55 -13.63 -3.48
N LEU A 157 6.72 -13.34 -2.19
CA LEU A 157 7.04 -11.99 -1.74
C LEU A 157 8.39 -11.51 -2.31
N MET A 158 9.36 -12.41 -2.48
CA MET A 158 10.64 -12.10 -3.10
C MET A 158 10.56 -12.26 -4.62
N HIS A 159 10.98 -11.24 -5.35
CA HIS A 159 10.97 -11.25 -6.82
C HIS A 159 12.22 -10.55 -7.37
N PRO A 160 12.83 -11.04 -8.47
CA PRO A 160 14.08 -10.45 -9.01
C PRO A 160 13.96 -8.97 -9.36
N ASN A 161 12.82 -8.58 -9.92
CA ASN A 161 12.54 -7.19 -10.33
C ASN A 161 11.96 -6.32 -9.21
N ALA A 162 11.80 -6.86 -7.99
CA ALA A 162 11.26 -6.12 -6.86
C ALA A 162 12.34 -5.35 -6.10
N GLY A 163 11.99 -4.17 -5.59
CA GLY A 163 12.78 -3.43 -4.61
C GLY A 163 12.88 -4.17 -3.28
N ARG A 164 13.85 -3.77 -2.44
CA ARG A 164 14.10 -4.42 -1.14
C ARG A 164 13.17 -3.88 -0.06
N MET A 165 12.66 -4.81 0.73
CA MET A 165 11.88 -4.57 1.95
C MET A 165 12.42 -5.38 3.11
#